data_AF-A0A376GYE6-F1
#
_entry.id   AF-A0A376GYE6-F1
#
_cell.length_a   1.000
_cell.length_b   1.000
_cell.length_c   1.000
_cell.angle_alpha   90.00
_cell.angle_beta   90.00
_cell.angle_gamma   90.00
#
_symmetry.space_group_name_H-M   'P 1'
#
loop_
_entity.id
_entity.type
_entity.pdbx_description
1 polymer ?
#
loop_
_entity_poly.entity_id
_entity_poly.type
_entity_poly.pdbx_seq_one_letter_code
_entity_poly.pdbx_strand_id
1 'polypeptide(L)' 'MENVYYKKEDISECIDDFYNRMINRSLEMKKMSNYKTGENYAYLKLTRFHF' A
#
# COMPACT_ATOMS: atom_id res chain seq x y z
N MET A 1 -17.40 -5.47 11.93
CA MET A 1 -16.16 -6.28 11.80
C MET A 1 -15.99 -6.63 10.33
N GLU A 2 -15.70 -5.65 9.48
CA GLU A 2 -15.76 -5.86 8.02
C GLU A 2 -14.44 -6.41 7.43
N ASN A 3 -13.35 -6.40 8.21
CA ASN A 3 -12.02 -6.87 7.77
C ASN A 3 -11.40 -7.87 8.77
N VAL A 4 -12.19 -8.79 9.33
CA VAL A 4 -11.68 -9.82 10.26
C VAL A 4 -11.63 -11.16 9.53
N TYR A 5 -10.47 -11.46 8.96
CA TYR A 5 -10.19 -12.71 8.26
C TYR A 5 -9.60 -13.74 9.23
N TYR A 6 -10.17 -14.95 9.26
CA TYR A 6 -9.75 -16.03 10.17
C TYR A 6 -9.45 -17.35 9.44
N LYS A 7 -9.88 -17.48 8.18
CA LYS A 7 -9.49 -18.59 7.32
C LYS A 7 -8.17 -18.26 6.64
N LYS A 8 -7.35 -19.28 6.42
CA LYS A 8 -6.01 -19.13 5.83
C LYS A 8 -6.10 -18.51 4.44
N GLU A 9 -7.06 -18.96 3.63
CA GLU A 9 -7.26 -18.52 2.25
C GLU A 9 -7.62 -17.04 2.21
N ASP A 10 -8.59 -16.62 3.03
CA ASP A 10 -9.00 -15.21 3.13
C ASP A 10 -7.86 -14.30 3.62
N ILE A 11 -7.04 -14.78 4.57
CA ILE A 11 -5.85 -14.05 5.04
C ILE A 11 -4.82 -13.90 3.92
N SER A 12 -4.55 -14.98 3.17
CA SER A 12 -3.61 -14.96 2.06
C SER A 12 -4.06 -14.00 0.96
N GLU A 13 -5.34 -14.05 0.55
CA GLU A 13 -5.90 -13.14 -0.45
C GLU A 13 -5.82 -11.67 0.00
N CYS A 14 -6.14 -11.40 1.27
CA CYS A 14 -6.02 -10.06 1.84
C CYS A 14 -4.58 -9.53 1.82
N ILE A 15 -3.60 -10.37 2.17
CA ILE A 15 -2.19 -9.98 2.16
C ILE A 15 -1.71 -9.72 0.74
N ASP A 16 -2.10 -10.57 -0.21
CA ASP A 16 -1.72 -10.45 -1.62
C ASP A 16 -2.30 -9.17 -2.25
N ASP A 17 -3.58 -8.87 -2.03
CA ASP A 17 -4.18 -7.60 -2.50
C ASP A 17 -3.47 -6.38 -1.90
N PHE A 18 -3.23 -6.41 -0.58
CA PHE A 18 -2.54 -5.33 0.11
C PHE A 18 -1.14 -5.10 -0.45
N TYR A 19 -0.36 -6.16 -0.64
CA TYR A 19 1.00 -6.08 -1.19
C TYR A 19 1.00 -5.52 -2.61
N ASN A 20 0.10 -5.99 -3.47
CA ASN A 20 -0.01 -5.54 -4.85
C ASN A 20 -0.37 -4.05 -4.93
N ARG A 21 -1.34 -3.59 -4.13
CA ARG A 21 -1.72 -2.16 -4.05
C ARG A 21 -0.57 -1.30 -3.53
N MET A 22 0.15 -1.77 -2.52
CA MET A 22 1.31 -1.07 -1.97
C MET A 22 2.44 -0.93 -3.01
N ILE A 23 2.78 -2.01 -3.71
CA ILE A 23 3.82 -2.02 -4.73
C ILE A 23 3.44 -1.12 -5.90
N ASN A 24 2.22 -1.24 -6.43
CA ASN A 24 1.75 -0.43 -7.55
C ASN A 24 1.82 1.06 -7.21
N ARG A 25 1.33 1.48 -6.04
CA ARG A 25 1.42 2.88 -5.62
C ARG A 25 2.86 3.35 -5.50
N SER A 26 3.76 2.53 -4.94
CA SER A 26 5.18 2.84 -4.81
C SER A 26 5.86 3.02 -6.17
N LEU A 27 5.54 2.16 -7.14
CA LEU A 27 6.06 2.26 -8.50
C LEU A 27 5.56 3.51 -9.22
N GLU A 28 4.28 3.87 -9.06
CA GLU A 28 3.74 5.11 -9.63
C GLU A 28 4.38 6.36 -9.02
N MET A 29 4.59 6.37 -7.69
CA MET A 29 5.29 7.47 -7.03
C MET A 29 6.71 7.66 -7.56
N LYS A 30 7.45 6.56 -7.83
CA LYS A 30 8.80 6.61 -8.39
C LYS A 30 8.89 7.25 -9.78
N LYS A 31 7.79 7.30 -10.53
CA LYS A 31 7.73 7.93 -11.86
C LYS A 31 7.53 9.44 -11.79
N MET A 32 7.16 9.99 -10.62
CA MET A 32 6.92 11.42 -10.45
C MET A 32 8.24 12.21 -10.44
N SER A 33 8.27 13.35 -11.13
CA SER A 33 9.48 14.17 -11.30
C SER A 33 10.05 14.74 -9.99
N ASN A 34 9.24 14.79 -8.94
CA ASN A 34 9.59 15.28 -7.60
C ASN A 34 9.70 14.14 -6.57
N TYR A 35 9.87 12.89 -7.00
CA TYR A 35 10.06 11.75 -6.11
C TYR A 35 11.29 11.92 -5.21
N LYS A 36 11.10 11.74 -3.90
CA LYS A 36 12.15 11.82 -2.87
C LYS A 36 12.18 10.55 -2.03
N THR A 37 13.17 9.71 -2.27
CA THR A 37 13.42 8.50 -1.46
C THR A 37 13.49 8.85 0.02
N GLY A 38 12.71 8.14 0.85
CA GLY A 38 12.67 8.34 2.30
C GLY A 38 11.66 9.37 2.81
N GLU A 39 11.17 10.28 1.96
CA GLU A 39 10.24 11.36 2.38
C GLU A 39 8.86 11.28 1.69
N ASN A 40 8.67 10.40 0.70
CA ASN A 40 7.55 10.52 -0.24
C ASN A 40 6.14 10.60 0.36
N TYR A 41 5.78 9.79 1.34
CA TYR A 41 4.41 9.80 1.86
C TYR A 41 4.09 11.13 2.58
N ALA A 42 5.03 11.65 3.37
CA ALA A 42 4.89 12.93 4.05
C ALA A 42 4.99 14.10 3.05
N TYR A 43 5.96 14.03 2.13
CA TYR A 43 6.22 15.07 1.13
C TYR A 43 5.06 15.23 0.13
N LEU A 44 4.44 14.12 -0.29
CA LEU A 44 3.28 14.12 -1.19
C LEU A 44 1.93 14.21 -0.44
N LYS A 45 1.93 14.42 0.88
CA LYS A 45 0.73 14.48 1.74
C LYS A 45 -0.21 13.28 1.55
N LEU A 46 0.36 12.11 1.31
CA LEU A 46 -0.38 10.88 1.04
C LEU A 46 -0.73 10.16 2.35
N THR A 47 -1.99 9.75 2.49
CA THR A 47 -2.43 8.93 3.61
C THR A 47 -1.70 7.59 3.63
N ARG A 48 -1.23 7.19 4.82
CA ARG A 48 -0.65 5.86 5.08
C ARG A 48 -1.72 4.80 4.79
N PHE A 49 -1.31 3.65 4.26
CA PHE A 49 -2.26 2.57 3.97
C PHE A 49 -3.03 2.16 5.23
N HIS A 50 -4.34 2.00 5.10
CA HIS A 50 -5.20 1.40 6.12
C HIS A 50 -5.44 -0.06 5.74
N PHE A 51 -5.35 -0.94 6.74
CA PHE A 51 -5.72 -2.35 6.67
C PHE A 51 -7.24 -2.49 6.80
#